data_AF-A0A3G8YRT4-F1
#
_entry.id   AF-A0A3G8YRT4-F1
#
_cell.length_a   1.000
_cell.length_b   1.000
_cell.length_c   1.000
_cell.angle_alpha   90.00
_cell.angle_beta   90.00
_cell.angle_gamma   90.00
#
_symmetry.space_group_name_H-M   'P 1'
#
loop_
_entity.id
_entity.type
_entity.pdbx_description
1 polymer ?
#
loop_
_entity_poly.entity_id
_entity_poly.type
_entity_poly.pdbx_seq_one_letter_code
_entity_poly.pdbx_strand_id
1 'polypeptide(L)'
;MRTVKKNKTEYINEITNFSKKLDGMFIDDAGFKSIKCPSYFTSLAPSQEGDVKHCFVSMRQPEELIPLFDSLLESTTEISMDWRMDLGDWTTYRRIKGSDQEFSLNLSAPGLSETMRADPMVNKYKTVGRFFIGYEPKK
;
A
#
# COMPACT_ATOMS: atom_id res chain seq x y z
N MET A 1 21.37 10.29 23.05
CA MET A 1 19.98 9.83 23.26
C MET A 1 19.98 8.31 23.19
N ARG A 2 19.53 7.61 24.23
CA ARG A 2 19.37 6.15 24.19
C ARG A 2 18.12 5.86 23.36
N THR A 3 18.30 5.35 22.14
CA THR A 3 17.21 4.82 21.32
C THR A 3 16.65 3.61 22.06
N VAL A 4 15.51 3.76 22.72
CA VAL A 4 14.78 2.64 23.28
C VAL A 4 14.32 1.80 22.09
N LYS A 5 14.99 0.68 21.82
CA LYS A 5 14.53 -0.29 20.82
C LYS A 5 13.14 -0.76 21.27
N LYS A 6 12.09 -0.33 20.54
CA LYS A 6 10.74 -0.89 20.70
C LYS A 6 10.82 -2.40 20.63
N ASN A 7 10.11 -3.09 21.53
CA ASN A 7 10.06 -4.54 21.47
C ASN A 7 9.20 -4.98 20.25
N LYS A 8 9.38 -6.22 19.79
CA LYS A 8 8.69 -6.76 18.61
C LYS A 8 7.16 -6.61 18.69
N THR A 9 6.59 -6.74 19.89
CA THR A 9 5.14 -6.67 20.13
C THR A 9 4.60 -5.25 19.95
N GLU A 10 5.29 -4.25 20.48
CA GLU A 10 4.93 -2.83 20.31
C GLU A 10 4.91 -2.43 18.84
N TYR A 11 5.91 -2.92 18.09
CA TYR A 11 6.03 -2.67 16.66
C TYR A 11 4.89 -3.31 15.86
N ILE A 12 4.54 -4.57 16.15
CA ILE A 12 3.41 -5.27 15.52
C ILE A 12 2.08 -4.56 15.80
N ASN A 13 1.88 -4.09 17.03
CA ASN A 13 0.67 -3.38 17.41
C ASN A 13 0.55 -2.03 16.69
N GLU A 14 1.67 -1.30 16.58
CA GLU A 14 1.74 -0.03 15.84
C GLU A 14 1.37 -0.21 14.36
N ILE A 15 1.96 -1.20 13.69
CA ILE A 15 1.60 -1.57 12.31
C ILE A 15 0.11 -1.87 12.21
N THR A 16 -0.39 -2.76 13.06
CA THR A 16 -1.78 -3.24 13.00
C THR A 16 -2.77 -2.09 13.15
N ASN A 17 -2.48 -1.15 14.06
CA ASN A 17 -3.31 0.03 14.26
C ASN A 17 -3.25 0.99 13.07
N PHE A 18 -2.06 1.19 12.50
CA PHE A 18 -1.90 2.01 11.30
C PHE A 18 -2.60 1.40 10.08
N SER A 19 -2.49 0.09 9.85
CA SER A 19 -3.24 -0.65 8.82
C SER A 19 -4.73 -0.39 8.90
N LYS A 20 -5.33 -0.51 10.10
CA LYS A 20 -6.76 -0.27 10.29
C LYS A 20 -7.16 1.17 9.98
N LYS A 21 -6.29 2.14 10.34
CA LYS A 21 -6.52 3.54 10.02
C LYS A 21 -6.45 3.80 8.51
N LEU A 22 -5.48 3.20 7.83
CA LEU A 22 -5.35 3.25 6.38
C LEU A 22 -6.56 2.64 5.68
N ASP A 23 -7.01 1.46 6.13
CA ASP A 23 -8.21 0.81 5.61
C ASP A 23 -9.42 1.74 5.68
N GLY A 24 -9.63 2.41 6.82
CA GLY A 24 -10.69 3.41 6.98
C GLY A 24 -10.56 4.56 5.97
N MET A 25 -9.38 5.17 5.86
CA MET A 25 -9.13 6.26 4.90
C MET A 25 -9.43 5.84 3.45
N PHE A 26 -9.06 4.63 3.04
CA PHE A 26 -9.25 4.21 1.65
C PHE A 26 -10.68 3.81 1.34
N ILE A 27 -11.33 3.09 2.26
CA ILE A 27 -12.69 2.61 2.07
C ILE A 27 -13.67 3.77 2.20
N ASP A 28 -13.55 4.56 3.27
CA ASP A 28 -14.55 5.56 3.64
C ASP A 28 -14.33 6.89 2.90
N ASP A 29 -13.09 7.39 2.86
CA ASP A 29 -12.81 8.73 2.33
C ASP A 29 -12.48 8.71 0.82
N ALA A 30 -11.85 7.64 0.33
CA ALA A 30 -11.45 7.53 -1.07
C ALA A 30 -12.35 6.64 -1.95
N GLY A 31 -13.35 5.99 -1.36
CA GLY A 31 -14.34 5.18 -2.07
C GLY A 31 -13.75 3.93 -2.74
N PHE A 32 -12.65 3.40 -2.20
CA PHE A 32 -12.10 2.13 -2.65
C PHE A 32 -12.96 0.97 -2.16
N LYS A 33 -12.93 -0.12 -2.93
CA LYS A 33 -13.44 -1.40 -2.48
C LYS A 33 -12.28 -2.30 -2.05
N SER A 34 -12.30 -2.75 -0.80
CA SER A 34 -11.38 -3.79 -0.34
C SER A 34 -11.69 -5.13 -1.02
N ILE A 35 -10.65 -5.84 -1.44
CA ILE A 35 -10.72 -7.18 -2.01
C ILE A 35 -9.72 -8.10 -1.31
N LYS A 36 -10.00 -9.40 -1.30
CA LYS A 36 -8.98 -10.38 -0.94
C LYS A 36 -7.85 -10.27 -1.96
N CYS A 37 -6.60 -10.11 -1.50
CA CYS A 37 -5.45 -10.06 -2.40
C CYS A 37 -5.34 -11.34 -3.23
N PRO A 38 -5.37 -11.25 -4.58
CA PRO A 38 -4.98 -12.35 -5.43
C PRO A 38 -3.58 -12.88 -5.13
N SER A 39 -3.40 -14.19 -5.18
CA SER A 39 -2.14 -14.87 -4.89
C SER A 39 -1.02 -14.53 -5.87
N TYR A 40 -1.34 -14.01 -7.06
CA TYR A 40 -0.34 -13.60 -8.04
C TYR A 40 0.22 -12.19 -7.79
N PHE A 41 -0.36 -11.41 -6.86
CA PHE A 41 0.24 -10.13 -6.46
C PHE A 41 1.37 -10.29 -5.46
N THR A 42 1.45 -11.42 -4.76
CA THR A 42 2.54 -11.72 -3.82
C THR A 42 3.80 -12.23 -4.53
N SER A 43 3.76 -12.47 -5.85
CA SER A 43 4.89 -13.02 -6.62
C SER A 43 5.55 -12.03 -7.59
N LEU A 44 5.06 -10.79 -7.71
CA LEU A 44 5.50 -9.85 -8.75
C LEU A 44 6.72 -8.99 -8.40
N ALA A 45 7.18 -9.00 -7.14
CA ALA A 45 8.36 -8.24 -6.75
C ALA A 45 9.21 -9.02 -5.72
N PRO A 46 10.22 -9.79 -6.17
CA PRO A 46 11.16 -10.50 -5.28
C PRO A 46 11.95 -9.58 -4.34
N SER A 47 12.06 -8.28 -4.67
CA SER A 47 12.70 -7.25 -3.84
C SER A 47 11.76 -6.59 -2.83
N GLN A 48 10.45 -6.86 -2.91
CA GLN A 48 9.44 -6.43 -1.94
C GLN A 48 9.01 -7.64 -1.11
N GLU A 49 9.96 -8.22 -0.36
CA GLU A 49 9.68 -9.18 0.74
C GLU A 49 8.91 -8.49 1.88
N GLY A 50 7.68 -8.05 1.59
CA GLY A 50 6.68 -7.68 2.55
C GLY A 50 5.37 -8.26 2.05
N ASP A 51 4.69 -9.07 2.87
CA ASP A 51 3.40 -9.63 2.46
C ASP A 51 2.48 -8.47 2.07
N VAL A 52 1.90 -8.53 0.87
CA VAL A 52 0.80 -7.62 0.51
C VAL A 52 -0.27 -7.78 1.58
N LYS A 53 -0.47 -6.74 2.38
CA LYS A 53 -1.39 -6.82 3.53
C LYS A 53 -2.82 -6.53 3.09
N HIS A 54 -2.97 -5.56 2.18
CA HIS A 54 -4.29 -5.12 1.73
C HIS A 54 -4.28 -4.85 0.22
N CYS A 55 -5.39 -5.23 -0.41
CA CYS A 55 -5.64 -4.98 -1.82
C CYS A 55 -6.98 -4.27 -1.98
N PHE A 56 -6.98 -3.27 -2.84
CA PHE A 56 -8.13 -2.42 -3.09
C PHE A 56 -8.34 -2.25 -4.58
N VAL A 57 -9.56 -1.93 -4.97
CA VAL A 57 -9.92 -1.64 -6.36
C VAL A 57 -10.75 -0.37 -6.46
N SER A 58 -10.59 0.36 -7.56
CA SER A 58 -11.32 1.60 -7.82
C SER A 58 -11.68 1.77 -9.28
N MET A 59 -12.82 2.43 -9.52
CA MET A 59 -13.25 2.84 -10.87
C MET A 59 -12.54 4.12 -11.36
N ARG A 60 -11.70 4.73 -10.51
CA ARG A 60 -10.86 5.89 -10.85
C ARG A 60 -9.50 5.44 -11.36
N GLN A 61 -8.88 6.25 -12.20
CA GLN A 61 -7.53 5.99 -12.70
C GLN A 61 -6.49 6.25 -11.60
N PRO A 62 -5.29 5.62 -11.66
CA PRO A 62 -4.25 5.84 -10.67
C PRO A 62 -3.88 7.32 -10.46
N GLU A 63 -3.85 8.10 -11.54
CA GLU A 63 -3.50 9.52 -11.55
C GLU A 63 -4.51 10.39 -10.78
N GLU A 64 -5.78 9.99 -10.76
CA GLU A 64 -6.82 10.67 -9.97
C GLU A 64 -6.71 10.34 -8.47
N LEU A 65 -6.10 9.20 -8.14
CA LEU A 65 -6.02 8.66 -6.79
C LEU A 65 -4.76 9.11 -6.05
N ILE A 66 -3.66 9.36 -6.76
CA ILE A 66 -2.41 9.90 -6.22
C ILE A 66 -2.62 11.14 -5.33
N PRO A 67 -3.23 12.25 -5.82
CA PRO A 67 -3.40 13.45 -5.00
C PRO A 67 -4.33 13.22 -3.80
N LEU A 68 -5.29 12.31 -3.94
CA LEU A 68 -6.19 11.93 -2.85
C LEU A 68 -5.44 11.17 -1.75
N PHE A 69 -4.58 10.21 -2.11
CA PHE A 69 -3.74 9.52 -1.16
C PHE A 69 -2.75 10.47 -0.49
N ASP A 70 -2.14 11.38 -1.26
CA ASP A 70 -1.22 12.35 -0.70
C ASP A 70 -1.90 13.19 0.39
N SER A 71 -3.11 13.68 0.12
CA SER A 71 -3.91 14.43 1.09
C SER A 71 -4.33 13.60 2.31
N LEU A 72 -4.84 12.38 2.11
CA LEU A 72 -5.29 11.51 3.21
C LEU A 72 -4.14 11.14 4.15
N LEU A 73 -2.95 10.92 3.59
CA LEU A 73 -1.78 10.42 4.32
C LEU A 73 -0.90 11.53 4.90
N GLU A 74 -1.06 12.79 4.47
CA GLU A 74 -0.24 13.92 4.93
C GLU A 74 -0.28 14.09 6.44
N SER A 75 -1.43 13.86 7.08
CA SER A 75 -1.59 14.03 8.53
C SER A 75 -0.83 12.98 9.36
N THR A 76 -0.53 11.82 8.79
CA THR A 76 -0.02 10.65 9.51
C THR A 76 1.33 10.14 9.02
N THR A 77 1.83 10.63 7.89
CA THR A 77 3.02 10.09 7.22
C THR A 77 3.95 11.15 6.68
N GLU A 78 5.23 10.81 6.59
CA GLU A 78 6.26 11.55 5.89
C GLU A 78 6.61 10.80 4.59
N ILE A 79 6.87 11.53 3.53
CA ILE A 79 7.21 10.94 2.24
C ILE A 79 8.71 10.61 2.24
N SER A 80 9.06 9.32 2.09
CA SER A 80 10.43 8.86 1.88
C SER A 80 10.79 8.86 0.39
N MET A 81 9.80 8.55 -0.46
CA MET A 81 9.89 8.60 -1.91
C MET A 81 8.52 8.95 -2.51
N ASP A 82 8.47 10.00 -3.32
CA ASP A 82 7.29 10.37 -4.09
C ASP A 82 6.87 9.28 -5.10
N TRP A 83 5.60 9.30 -5.49
CA TRP A 83 5.20 9.36 -6.90
C TRP A 83 6.17 8.88 -7.99
N ARG A 84 6.46 7.58 -8.15
CA ARG A 84 7.20 7.05 -9.32
C ARG A 84 6.41 6.02 -10.11
N MET A 85 6.30 6.20 -11.43
CA MET A 85 5.84 5.15 -12.34
C MET A 85 7.01 4.21 -12.68
N ASP A 86 6.87 2.92 -12.37
CA ASP A 86 7.83 1.87 -12.71
C ASP A 86 7.08 0.68 -13.32
N LEU A 87 7.43 0.29 -14.55
CA LEU A 87 6.81 -0.83 -15.28
C LEU A 87 5.26 -0.84 -15.25
N GLY A 88 4.63 0.33 -15.33
CA GLY A 88 3.15 0.45 -15.31
C GLY A 88 2.50 0.44 -13.91
N ASP A 89 3.32 0.43 -12.86
CA ASP A 89 2.91 0.61 -11.47
C ASP A 89 3.33 1.99 -10.96
N TRP A 90 2.39 2.76 -10.45
CA TRP A 90 2.69 3.94 -9.65
C TRP A 90 3.05 3.51 -8.23
N THR A 91 4.21 3.92 -7.74
CA THR A 91 4.75 3.50 -6.43
C THR A 91 5.16 4.71 -5.60
N THR A 92 4.86 4.68 -4.30
CA THR A 92 5.41 5.61 -3.30
C THR A 92 5.88 4.84 -2.08
N TYR A 93 6.91 5.35 -1.41
CA TYR A 93 7.34 4.89 -0.09
C TYR A 93 7.13 6.00 0.93
N ARG A 94 6.53 5.64 2.05
CA ARG A 94 6.15 6.57 3.11
C ARG A 94 6.56 6.01 4.46
N ARG A 95 6.86 6.90 5.39
CA ARG A 95 7.17 6.59 6.78
C ARG A 95 6.05 7.10 7.69
N ILE A 96 5.69 6.34 8.72
CA ILE A 96 4.71 6.80 9.72
C ILE A 96 5.36 7.92 10.56
N LYS A 97 4.67 9.06 10.73
CA LYS A 97 5.18 10.18 11.56
C LYS A 97 5.45 9.71 12.99
N GLY A 98 6.65 10.02 13.50
CA GLY A 98 7.08 9.59 14.84
C GLY A 98 7.43 8.11 14.96
N SER A 99 7.64 7.43 13.83
CA SER A 99 8.01 6.02 13.76
C SER A 99 9.16 5.77 12.78
N ASP A 100 9.89 4.68 12.99
CA ASP A 100 10.87 4.15 12.03
C ASP A 100 10.21 3.19 11.01
N GLN A 101 8.88 3.01 11.09
CA GLN A 101 8.13 2.12 10.21
C GLN A 101 7.86 2.76 8.84
N GLU A 102 8.23 2.05 7.79
CA GLU A 102 7.97 2.43 6.40
C GLU A 102 6.96 1.49 5.73
N PHE A 103 6.24 2.00 4.74
CA PHE A 103 5.26 1.25 3.98
C PHE A 103 5.25 1.75 2.53
N SER A 104 4.82 0.90 1.60
CA SER A 104 4.73 1.24 0.18
C SER A 104 3.32 1.08 -0.35
N LEU A 105 2.96 1.98 -1.26
CA LEU A 105 1.69 1.95 -1.97
C LEU A 105 1.98 1.78 -3.44
N ASN A 106 1.23 0.86 -4.06
CA ASN A 106 1.33 0.59 -5.47
C ASN A 106 -0.06 0.71 -6.10
N LEU A 107 -0.19 1.48 -7.18
CA LEU A 107 -1.40 1.60 -7.97
C LEU A 107 -1.11 1.15 -9.40
N SER A 108 -1.97 0.29 -9.93
CA SER A 108 -1.78 -0.23 -11.27
C SER A 108 -3.08 -0.42 -12.02
N ALA A 109 -3.01 -0.32 -13.34
CA ALA A 109 -4.12 -0.68 -14.19
C ALA A 109 -4.24 -2.23 -14.25
N PRO A 110 -5.45 -2.82 -14.18
CA PRO A 110 -5.65 -4.26 -14.36
C PRO A 110 -5.18 -4.80 -15.73
N GLY A 111 -4.93 -3.92 -16.70
CA GLY A 111 -4.38 -4.28 -18.01
C GLY A 111 -2.91 -4.73 -17.98
N LEU A 112 -2.20 -4.56 -16.86
CA LEU A 112 -0.76 -4.71 -16.79
C LEU A 112 -0.24 -6.13 -17.07
N SER A 113 -1.01 -7.16 -16.71
CA SER A 113 -0.65 -8.56 -16.95
C SER A 113 -1.82 -9.35 -17.53
N GLU A 114 -1.52 -10.47 -18.21
CA GLU A 114 -2.55 -11.41 -18.67
C GLU A 114 -3.40 -11.94 -17.52
N THR A 115 -2.77 -12.26 -16.39
CA THR A 115 -3.46 -12.75 -15.19
C THR A 115 -4.45 -11.72 -14.63
N MET A 116 -4.06 -10.45 -14.54
CA MET A 116 -4.96 -9.39 -14.09
C MET A 116 -6.10 -9.14 -15.07
N ARG A 117 -5.84 -9.20 -16.39
CA ARG A 117 -6.87 -9.05 -17.42
C ARG A 117 -7.92 -10.16 -17.35
N ALA A 118 -7.51 -11.38 -17.02
CA ALA A 118 -8.40 -12.53 -16.91
C ALA A 118 -9.16 -12.59 -15.57
N ASP A 119 -8.73 -11.86 -14.54
CA ASP A 119 -9.32 -11.95 -13.20
C ASP A 119 -10.55 -11.03 -13.05
N PRO A 120 -11.78 -11.59 -12.92
CA PRO A 120 -13.03 -10.82 -12.81
C PRO A 120 -13.14 -9.98 -11.52
N MET A 121 -12.28 -10.24 -10.53
CA MET A 121 -12.23 -9.47 -9.30
C MET A 121 -11.56 -8.10 -9.49
N VAL A 122 -10.66 -7.98 -10.48
CA VAL A 122 -9.88 -6.76 -10.72
C VAL A 122 -10.12 -6.14 -12.09
N ASN A 123 -10.38 -6.93 -13.13
CA ASN A 123 -10.41 -6.46 -14.53
C ASN A 123 -11.56 -5.49 -14.88
N LYS A 124 -12.60 -5.43 -14.05
CA LYS A 124 -13.72 -4.50 -14.20
C LYS A 124 -13.46 -3.11 -13.63
N TYR A 125 -12.35 -2.95 -12.91
CA TYR A 125 -11.94 -1.70 -12.30
C TYR A 125 -10.88 -1.01 -13.15
N LYS A 126 -10.59 0.26 -12.84
CA LYS A 126 -9.54 1.01 -13.52
C LYS A 126 -8.21 0.95 -12.78
N THR A 127 -8.27 0.79 -11.46
CA THR A 127 -7.08 0.72 -10.60
C THR A 127 -7.17 -0.45 -9.63
N VAL A 128 -6.05 -1.14 -9.46
CA VAL A 128 -5.75 -2.01 -8.32
C VAL A 128 -4.72 -1.33 -7.43
N GLY A 129 -5.08 -1.09 -6.18
CA GLY A 129 -4.18 -0.64 -5.13
C GLY A 129 -3.63 -1.81 -4.32
N ARG A 130 -2.32 -1.84 -4.08
CA ARG A 130 -1.63 -2.80 -3.23
C ARG A 130 -0.88 -2.04 -2.15
N PHE A 131 -1.04 -2.49 -0.91
CA PHE A 131 -0.46 -1.87 0.26
C PHE A 131 0.48 -2.85 0.93
N PHE A 132 1.74 -2.45 1.01
CA PHE A 132 2.81 -3.22 1.62
C PHE A 132 3.23 -2.49 2.86
N ILE A 133 3.17 -3.17 4.00
CA ILE A 133 3.81 -2.65 5.20
C ILE A 133 5.10 -3.43 5.32
N GLY A 134 6.20 -2.77 4.99
CA GLY A 134 7.49 -3.40 4.99
C GLY A 134 7.94 -3.57 6.42
N TYR A 135 7.88 -4.78 7.00
CA TYR A 135 8.84 -5.09 8.05
C TYR A 135 9.07 -6.59 8.30
N GLU A 136 10.32 -6.98 8.20
CA GLU A 136 10.97 -7.64 9.33
C GLU A 136 12.16 -6.79 9.78
N PRO A 137 12.40 -6.62 11.10
CA PRO A 137 13.65 -6.06 11.55
C PRO A 137 14.74 -7.00 11.07
N LYS A 138 15.75 -6.49 10.36
CA LYS A 138 16.99 -7.26 10.17
C LYS A 138 17.47 -7.68 11.55
N LYS A 139 17.55 -9.00 11.75
CA LYS A 139 18.04 -9.63 12.99
C LYS A 139 19.39 -9.06 13.39
#